data_AF-A0AAP2Z0I0-F1
#
_entry.id   AF-A0AAP2Z0I0-F1
#
_cell.length_a   1.000
_cell.length_b   1.000
_cell.length_c   1.000
_cell.angle_alpha   90.00
_cell.angle_beta   90.00
_cell.angle_gamma   90.00
#
_symmetry.space_group_name_H-M   'P 1'
#
loop_
_entity.id
_entity.type
_entity.pdbx_description
1 polymer ?
#
loop_
_entity_poly.entity_id
_entity_poly.type
_entity_poly.pdbx_seq_one_letter_code
_entity_poly.pdbx_strand_id
1 'polypeptide(L)' 'MSERFWEVMCSVIPLWGILFGLNVVLLVFVGLSLFLTSPEPGTSQIMVINVVLITGFLVTLGYTIRRCRSGEF' A
#
# COMPACT_ATOMS: atom_id res chain seq x y z
N MET A 1 -20.70 9.38 11.42
CA MET A 1 -20.09 8.03 11.54
C MET A 1 -18.56 8.09 11.32
N SER A 2 -17.89 9.25 11.50
CA SER A 2 -16.45 9.40 11.17
C SER A 2 -15.52 9.31 12.37
N GLU A 3 -15.85 9.91 13.53
CA GLU A 3 -14.90 10.01 14.65
C GLU A 3 -14.50 8.64 15.22
N ARG A 4 -15.47 7.79 15.56
CA ARG A 4 -15.20 6.42 16.07
C ARG A 4 -14.44 5.53 15.08
N PHE A 5 -14.65 5.73 13.78
CA PHE A 5 -13.94 4.99 12.75
C PHE A 5 -12.46 5.41 12.70
N TRP A 6 -12.19 6.71 12.73
CA TRP A 6 -10.83 7.24 12.76
C TRP A 6 -10.12 6.91 14.07
N GLU A 7 -10.80 6.91 15.20
CA GLU A 7 -10.23 6.52 16.49
C GLU A 7 -9.71 5.07 16.48
N VAL A 8 -10.49 4.13 15.95
CA VAL A 8 -10.07 2.72 15.78
C VAL A 8 -8.91 2.63 14.79
N MET A 9 -9.03 3.28 13.63
CA MET A 9 -7.99 3.28 12.59
C MET A 9 -6.66 3.84 13.09
N CYS A 10 -6.71 4.85 13.96
CA CYS A 10 -5.52 5.49 14.51
C CYS A 10 -4.97 4.76 15.74
N SER A 11 -5.75 3.93 16.44
CA SER A 11 -5.21 3.05 17.49
C SER A 11 -4.21 2.02 16.95
N VAL A 12 -4.35 1.63 15.67
CA VAL A 12 -3.51 0.64 14.98
C VAL A 12 -2.50 1.26 14.00
N ILE A 13 -2.13 2.54 14.17
CA ILE A 13 -1.05 3.21 13.41
C ILE A 13 0.21 2.35 13.21
N PRO A 14 0.80 1.70 14.24
CA PRO A 14 2.03 0.94 14.04
C PRO A 14 1.84 -0.23 13.07
N LEU A 15 0.66 -0.85 13.06
CA LEU A 15 0.32 -1.91 12.12
C LEU A 15 0.25 -1.38 10.68
N TRP A 16 -0.36 -0.21 10.48
CA TRP A 16 -0.40 0.46 9.18
C TRP A 16 0.99 0.82 8.66
N GLY A 17 1.89 1.26 9.54
CA GLY A 17 3.28 1.53 9.19
C GLY A 17 4.04 0.28 8.73
N ILE A 18 3.85 -0.86 9.40
CA ILE A 18 4.44 -2.14 9.01
C ILE A 18 3.89 -2.60 7.65
N LEU A 19 2.57 -2.53 7.46
CA LEU A 19 1.93 -2.88 6.20
C LEU A 19 2.40 -1.98 5.05
N PHE A 20 2.60 -0.69 5.31
CA PHE A 20 3.14 0.25 4.35
C PHE A 20 4.57 -0.15 3.93
N GLY A 21 5.46 -0.39 4.89
CA GLY A 21 6.83 -0.83 4.61
C GLY A 21 6.86 -2.13 3.81
N LEU A 22 6.04 -3.12 4.18
CA LEU A 22 5.97 -4.40 3.48
C LEU A 22 5.47 -4.26 2.03
N ASN A 23 4.49 -3.39 1.78
CA ASN A 23 4.02 -3.09 0.44
C ASN A 23 5.08 -2.38 -0.41
N VAL A 24 5.87 -1.47 0.18
CA VAL A 24 6.99 -0.84 -0.52
C VAL A 24 8.03 -1.89 -0.94
N VAL A 25 8.37 -2.82 -0.04
CA VAL A 25 9.31 -3.91 -0.36
C VAL A 25 8.75 -4.77 -1.50
N LEU A 26 7.47 -5.16 -1.46
CA LEU A 26 6.82 -5.90 -2.53
C LEU A 26 6.89 -5.14 -3.87
N LEU A 27 6.64 -3.82 -3.86
CA LEU A 27 6.72 -2.99 -5.05
C LEU A 27 8.13 -3.04 -5.68
N VAL A 28 9.18 -2.99 -4.86
CA VAL A 28 10.57 -3.09 -5.31
C VAL A 28 10.84 -4.46 -5.93
N PHE A 29 10.38 -5.55 -5.30
CA PHE A 29 10.50 -6.89 -5.86
C PHE A 29 9.78 -7.05 -7.20
N VAL A 30 8.60 -6.46 -7.36
CA VAL A 30 7.86 -6.45 -8.63
C VAL A 30 8.65 -5.66 -9.69
N GLY A 31 9.20 -4.50 -9.33
CA GLY A 31 10.04 -3.70 -10.22
C GLY A 31 11.30 -4.44 -10.68
N LEU A 32 11.98 -5.13 -9.76
CA LEU A 32 13.14 -5.97 -10.08
C LEU A 32 12.77 -7.16 -10.98
N SER A 33 11.61 -7.79 -10.74
CA SER A 33 11.14 -8.91 -11.54
C SER A 33 10.87 -8.49 -13.00
N LEU A 34 10.27 -7.31 -13.19
CA LEU A 34 10.05 -6.69 -14.50
C LEU A 34 11.36 -6.31 -15.20
N PHE A 35 12.38 -5.90 -14.43
CA PHE A 35 13.67 -5.51 -14.99
C PHE A 35 14.51 -6.72 -15.43
N LEU A 36 14.46 -7.81 -14.65
CA LEU A 36 15.30 -9.00 -14.87
C LEU A 36 14.68 -10.03 -15.82
N THR A 37 13.37 -9.99 -16.05
CA THR A 37 12.64 -11.02 -16.80
C THR A 37 11.76 -10.38 -17.87
N SER A 38 11.75 -10.91 -19.09
CA SER A 38 10.74 -10.55 -20.09
C SER A 38 9.46 -11.33 -19.82
N PRO A 39 8.38 -10.70 -19.32
CA PRO A 39 7.19 -11.44 -18.96
C PRO A 39 6.44 -11.91 -20.20
N GLU A 40 5.98 -13.16 -20.13
CA GLU A 40 4.96 -13.68 -21.03
C GLU A 40 3.68 -12.83 -20.93
N PRO A 41 2.85 -12.79 -21.99
CA PRO A 41 1.69 -11.90 -22.06
C PRO A 41 0.66 -12.13 -20.94
N GLY A 42 0.55 -13.34 -20.37
CA GLY A 42 -0.29 -13.60 -19.20
C GLY A 42 0.30 -13.01 -17.91
N THR A 43 1.62 -13.10 -17.74
CA THR A 43 2.34 -12.61 -16.55
C THR A 43 2.41 -11.08 -16.52
N SER A 44 2.46 -10.42 -17.68
CA SER A 44 2.46 -8.96 -17.77
C SER A 44 1.14 -8.36 -17.27
N GLN A 45 -0.01 -8.95 -17.61
CA GLN A 45 -1.32 -8.50 -17.13
C GLN A 45 -1.45 -8.64 -15.61
N ILE A 46 -1.03 -9.78 -15.06
CA ILE A 46 -1.05 -10.03 -13.61
C ILE A 46 -0.13 -9.03 -12.88
N MET A 47 1.03 -8.72 -13.43
CA MET A 47 1.93 -7.72 -12.83
C MET A 47 1.34 -6.32 -12.86
N VAL A 48 0.72 -5.89 -13.96
CA VAL A 48 0.07 -4.57 -14.04
C VAL A 48 -1.03 -4.45 -12.98
N ILE A 49 -1.87 -5.48 -12.83
CA ILE A 49 -2.93 -5.52 -11.80
C ILE A 49 -2.31 -5.43 -10.41
N ASN A 50 -1.25 -6.20 -10.13
CA ASN A 50 -0.56 -6.15 -8.84
C ASN A 50 0.03 -4.76 -8.55
N VAL A 51 0.69 -4.12 -9.53
CA VAL A 51 1.24 -2.78 -9.36
C VAL A 51 0.16 -1.79 -9.01
N VAL A 52 -0.98 -1.81 -9.71
CA VAL A 52 -2.12 -0.92 -9.46
C VAL A 52 -2.71 -1.15 -8.06
N LEU A 53 -2.88 -2.40 -7.65
CA LEU A 53 -3.39 -2.73 -6.32
C LEU A 53 -2.43 -2.28 -5.21
N ILE A 54 -1.13 -2.57 -5.34
CA ILE A 54 -0.11 -2.18 -4.36
C ILE A 54 -0.01 -0.66 -4.26
N THR A 55 0.02 0.06 -5.38
CA THR A 55 0.07 1.53 -5.37
C THR A 55 -1.20 2.14 -4.78
N GLY A 56 -2.39 1.63 -5.14
CA GLY A 56 -3.65 2.07 -4.53
C GLY A 56 -3.66 1.86 -3.01
N PHE A 57 -3.17 0.70 -2.55
CA PHE A 57 -3.06 0.39 -1.13
C PHE A 57 -2.02 1.27 -0.41
N LEU A 58 -0.89 1.58 -1.04
CA LEU A 58 0.09 2.52 -0.48
C LEU A 58 -0.48 3.93 -0.33
N VAL A 59 -1.31 4.39 -1.28
CA VAL A 59 -1.97 5.69 -1.20
C VAL A 59 -2.96 5.74 -0.04
N THR A 60 -3.79 4.70 0.14
CA THR A 60 -4.76 4.65 1.26
C THR A 60 -4.07 4.52 2.61
N LEU A 61 -2.99 3.74 2.71
CA LEU A 61 -2.15 3.65 3.90
C LEU A 61 -1.45 4.97 4.23
N GLY A 62 -0.84 5.61 3.22
CA GLY A 62 -0.20 6.91 3.40
C GLY A 62 -1.21 7.98 3.84
N TYR A 63 -2.41 7.95 3.26
CA TYR A 63 -3.50 8.85 3.65
C TYR A 63 -3.98 8.61 5.08
N THR A 64 -4.21 7.37 5.47
CA THR A 64 -4.65 7.01 6.84
C THR A 64 -3.60 7.40 7.88
N ILE A 65 -2.32 7.09 7.64
CA ILE A 65 -1.22 7.49 8.53
C ILE A 65 -1.12 9.01 8.63
N ARG A 66 -1.20 9.74 7.51
CA ARG A 66 -1.14 11.20 7.49
C ARG A 66 -2.30 11.80 8.28
N ARG A 67 -3.52 11.32 8.06
CA ARG A 67 -4.71 11.81 8.74
C ARG A 67 -4.68 11.54 10.25
N CYS A 68 -4.26 10.34 10.64
CA CYS A 68 -4.06 9.98 12.05
C CYS A 68 -2.98 10.83 12.73
N ARG A 69 -1.95 11.26 12.00
CA ARG A 69 -0.86 12.10 12.53
C ARG A 69 -1.23 13.58 12.60
N SER A 70 -2.08 14.06 11.69
CA SER A 70 -2.56 15.45 11.66
C SER A 70 -3.58 15.78 12.74
N GLY A 71 -4.18 14.78 13.40
CA GLY A 71 -5.14 14.99 14.47
C GLY A 71 -6.49 15.56 14.01
N GLU A 72 -6.79 15.49 12.71
CA GLU A 72 -8.09 15.85 12.13
C GLU A 72 -9.07 14.68 12.34
N PHE A 73 -9.60 14.57 13.56
CA PHE A 73 -10.64 13.60 13.94
C PHE A 73 -12.04 14.17 13.73
#